data_AF-A0A922VGH3-F1
#
_entry.id   AF-A0A922VGH3-F1
#
_cell.length_a   1.000
_cell.length_b   1.000
_cell.length_c   1.000
_cell.angle_alpha   90.00
_cell.angle_beta   90.00
_cell.angle_gamma   90.00
#
_symmetry.space_group_name_H-M   'P 1'
#
loop_
_entity.id
_entity.type
_entity.pdbx_description
1 polymer ?
#
loop_
_entity_poly.entity_id
_entity_poly.type
_entity_poly.pdbx_seq_one_letter_code
_entity_poly.pdbx_strand_id
1 'polypeptide(L)' 'MSDPAPVAAPAALDRVSLSESHRSVAVPPVGGQFWRRLFAFSGPGYLIAVGYMDPGNWATDIAGGSAFGYSLLSVI' A
#
# COMPACT_ATOMS: atom_id res chain seq x y z
N MET A 1 37.99 39.29 -5.09
CA MET A 1 37.20 38.23 -5.75
C MET A 1 36.81 37.28 -4.63
N SER A 2 35.71 37.58 -3.93
CA SER A 2 35.26 36.80 -2.76
C SER A 2 34.31 35.74 -3.26
N ASP A 3 34.61 34.47 -2.98
CA ASP A 3 33.73 33.35 -3.33
C ASP A 3 32.34 33.53 -2.71
N PRO A 4 31.24 33.23 -3.44
CA PRO A 4 29.93 33.17 -2.82
C PRO A 4 29.89 31.97 -1.87
N ALA A 5 29.44 32.20 -0.63
CA ALA A 5 29.20 31.14 0.33
C ALA A 5 28.29 30.04 -0.27
N PRO A 6 28.53 28.76 0.04
CA PRO A 6 27.67 27.69 -0.46
C PRO A 6 26.25 27.93 0.03
N VAL A 7 25.29 28.08 -0.91
CA VAL A 7 23.86 28.05 -0.60
C VAL A 7 23.59 26.71 0.07
N ALA A 8 23.34 26.76 1.38
CA ALA A 8 22.92 25.58 2.13
C ALA A 8 21.63 25.08 1.48
N ALA A 9 21.68 23.85 0.95
CA ALA A 9 20.48 23.15 0.53
C ALA A 9 19.50 23.15 1.70
N PRO A 10 18.20 23.44 1.49
CA PRO A 10 17.24 23.49 2.58
C PRO A 10 17.31 22.17 3.34
N ALA A 11 17.60 22.25 4.64
CA ALA A 11 17.60 21.11 5.53
C ALA A 11 16.28 20.34 5.30
N ALA A 12 16.38 19.04 5.04
CA ALA A 12 15.25 18.16 4.91
C ALA A 12 14.50 18.14 6.25
N LEU A 13 13.60 19.12 6.45
CA LEU A 13 12.68 19.18 7.57
C LEU A 13 11.75 18.00 7.45
N ASP A 14 12.11 16.89 8.11
CA ASP A 14 11.22 15.84 8.63
C ASP A 14 9.93 15.60 7.81
N ARG A 15 10.08 15.43 6.49
CA ARG A 15 8.94 15.29 5.59
C ARG A 15 8.41 13.88 5.73
N VAL A 16 7.43 13.73 6.61
CA VAL A 16 6.72 12.47 6.77
C VAL A 16 6.00 12.11 5.47
N SER A 17 6.07 10.84 5.07
CA SER A 17 5.41 10.32 3.87
C SER A 17 3.89 10.57 3.91
N LEU A 18 3.30 10.98 2.78
CA LEU A 18 1.87 11.27 2.63
C LEU A 18 1.36 12.24 3.71
N SER A 19 2.03 13.38 3.87
CA SER A 19 1.73 14.39 4.90
C SER A 19 0.26 14.81 4.98
N GLU A 20 -0.47 14.76 3.86
CA GLU A 20 -1.90 15.06 3.75
C GLU A 20 -2.81 14.00 4.40
N SER A 21 -2.32 12.78 4.58
CA SER A 21 -3.08 11.63 5.08
C SER A 21 -2.45 10.95 6.30
N HIS A 22 -1.22 11.33 6.65
CA HIS A 22 -0.48 10.74 7.76
C HIS A 22 -1.24 10.90 9.09
N ARG A 23 -1.57 9.77 9.75
CA ARG A 23 -2.39 9.70 10.97
C ARG A 23 -3.80 10.29 10.85
N SER A 24 -4.37 10.33 9.65
CA SER A 24 -5.75 10.81 9.42
C SER A 24 -6.83 9.91 10.03
N VAL A 25 -6.57 8.61 10.20
CA VAL A 25 -7.55 7.65 10.73
C VAL A 25 -7.31 7.36 12.20
N ALA A 26 -8.29 7.70 13.04
CA ALA A 26 -8.27 7.38 14.46
C ALA A 26 -8.57 5.89 14.69
N VAL A 27 -7.62 5.16 15.28
CA VAL A 27 -7.78 3.74 15.62
C VAL A 27 -8.22 3.61 17.07
N PRO A 28 -9.29 2.85 17.38
CA PRO A 28 -9.74 2.64 18.75
C PRO A 28 -8.62 2.10 19.66
N PRO A 29 -8.54 2.56 20.93
CA PRO A 29 -7.54 2.11 21.90
C PRO A 29 -7.68 0.62 22.23
N VAL A 30 -6.60 0.04 22.77
CA VAL A 30 -6.50 -1.40 23.05
C VAL A 30 -7.47 -1.79 24.18
N GLY A 31 -8.55 -2.51 23.84
CA GLY A 31 -9.51 -3.05 24.80
C GLY A 31 -10.86 -3.42 24.17
N GLY A 32 -11.10 -4.72 23.97
CA GLY A 32 -12.43 -5.30 23.71
C GLY A 32 -13.04 -5.18 22.31
N GLN A 33 -12.33 -4.62 21.31
CA GLN A 33 -12.95 -4.21 20.04
C GLN A 33 -12.10 -4.57 18.81
N PHE A 34 -11.53 -5.78 18.78
CA PHE A 34 -10.65 -6.26 17.69
C PHE A 34 -11.23 -6.00 16.29
N TRP A 35 -12.49 -6.42 16.04
CA TRP A 35 -13.14 -6.27 14.75
C TRP A 35 -13.33 -4.81 14.33
N ARG A 36 -13.76 -3.95 15.26
CA ARG A 36 -13.92 -2.51 14.98
C ARG A 36 -12.59 -1.84 14.67
N ARG A 37 -11.53 -2.28 15.35
CA ARG A 37 -10.17 -1.83 15.08
C ARG A 37 -9.71 -2.29 13.70
N LEU A 38 -9.91 -3.57 13.36
CA LEU A 38 -9.56 -4.15 12.06
C LEU A 38 -10.21 -3.37 10.91
N PHE A 39 -11.51 -3.10 10.99
CA PHE A 39 -12.21 -2.32 9.96
C PHE A 39 -11.76 -0.85 9.90
N ALA A 40 -11.32 -0.26 11.01
CA ALA A 40 -10.84 1.12 11.01
C ALA A 40 -9.57 1.30 10.16
N PHE A 41 -8.69 0.29 10.06
CA PHE A 41 -7.43 0.40 9.31
C PHE A 41 -7.32 -0.53 8.09
N SER A 42 -8.39 -1.23 7.69
CA SER A 42 -8.36 -2.15 6.54
C SER A 42 -8.26 -1.46 5.18
N GLY A 43 -8.64 -0.18 5.09
CA GLY A 43 -8.70 0.59 3.84
C GLY A 43 -7.40 0.60 3.03
N PRO A 44 -6.24 0.99 3.61
CA PRO A 44 -4.97 0.99 2.88
C PRO A 44 -4.58 -0.39 2.33
N GLY A 45 -4.81 -1.47 3.08
CA GLY A 45 -4.54 -2.83 2.62
C GLY A 45 -5.44 -3.24 1.45
N TYR A 46 -6.71 -2.85 1.49
CA TYR A 46 -7.65 -3.09 0.40
C TYR A 46 -7.24 -2.34 -0.89
N LEU A 47 -6.80 -1.08 -0.79
CA LEU A 47 -6.34 -0.31 -1.94
C LEU A 47 -5.15 -0.98 -2.66
N ILE A 48 -4.23 -1.57 -1.90
CA ILE A 48 -3.10 -2.32 -2.47
C ILE A 48 -3.60 -3.62 -3.14
N ALA A 49 -4.49 -4.36 -2.46
CA ALA A 49 -5.01 -5.63 -2.97
C ALA A 49 -5.77 -5.50 -4.30
N VAL A 50 -6.50 -4.40 -4.50
CA VAL A 50 -7.19 -4.12 -5.77
C VAL A 50 -6.21 -4.06 -6.94
N GLY A 51 -4.98 -3.56 -6.73
CA GLY A 51 -3.94 -3.54 -7.77
C GLY A 51 -3.50 -4.93 -8.24
N TYR A 52 -3.63 -5.96 -7.41
CA TYR A 52 -3.35 -7.35 -7.80
C TYR A 52 -4.47 -8.00 -8.61
N MET A 53 -5.68 -7.42 -8.57
CA MET A 53 -6.85 -7.89 -9.33
C MET A 53 -7.00 -7.21 -10.70
N ASP A 54 -5.97 -6.51 -11.18
CA ASP A 54 -5.98 -5.87 -12.50
C ASP A 54 -6.26 -6.89 -13.62
N PRO A 55 -7.06 -6.52 -14.65
CA PRO A 55 -7.38 -7.40 -15.77
C PRO A 55 -6.18 -7.93 -16.55
N GLY A 56 -4.98 -7.37 -16.38
CA GLY A 56 -3.74 -7.85 -17.00
C GLY A 56 -3.36 -9.30 -16.66
N ASN A 57 -3.75 -9.81 -15.49
CA ASN A 57 -3.45 -11.20 -15.09
C ASN A 57 -4.53 -12.21 -15.52
N TRP A 58 -5.76 -11.74 -15.76
CA TRP A 58 -6.92 -12.61 -15.96
C TRP A 58 -6.80 -13.51 -17.19
N ALA A 59 -6.24 -13.00 -18.29
CA ALA A 59 -6.11 -13.76 -19.53
C ALA A 59 -5.18 -14.98 -19.34
N THR A 60 -4.08 -14.80 -18.61
CA THR A 60 -3.11 -15.85 -18.32
C THR A 60 -3.69 -16.87 -17.36
N ASP A 61 -4.41 -16.44 -16.33
CA ASP A 61 -5.04 -17.33 -15.35
C ASP A 61 -6.14 -18.19 -16.01
N ILE A 62 -6.95 -17.61 -16.90
CA ILE A 62 -7.99 -18.33 -17.66
C ILE A 62 -7.34 -19.31 -18.64
N ALA A 63 -6.31 -18.89 -19.39
CA ALA A 63 -5.60 -19.75 -20.30
C ALA A 63 -4.93 -20.92 -19.56
N GLY A 64 -4.27 -20.64 -18.44
CA GLY A 64 -3.66 -21.64 -17.55
C GLY A 64 -4.69 -22.62 -16.99
N GLY A 65 -5.85 -22.13 -16.52
CA GLY A 65 -6.95 -22.96 -16.06
C GLY A 65 -7.54 -23.86 -17.16
N SER A 66 -7.66 -23.35 -18.40
CA SER A 66 -8.15 -24.14 -19.54
C SER A 66 -7.18 -25.25 -19.96
N ALA A 67 -5.87 -25.01 -19.84
CA ALA A 67 -4.83 -25.94 -20.26
C ALA A 67 -4.43 -26.96 -19.17
N PHE A 68 -4.47 -26.56 -17.90
CA PHE A 68 -3.93 -27.33 -16.77
C PHE A 68 -4.95 -27.60 -15.66
N GLY A 69 -6.21 -27.17 -15.82
CA GLY A 69 -7.24 -27.32 -14.79
C GLY A 69 -6.82 -26.70 -13.46
N TYR A 70 -6.91 -27.47 -12.37
CA TYR A 70 -6.59 -27.01 -11.02
C TYR A 70 -5.11 -27.16 -10.63
N SER A 71 -4.24 -27.70 -11.50
CA SER A 71 -2.85 -27.97 -11.15
C SER A 71 -2.02 -26.72 -10.84
N LEU A 72 -2.47 -25.54 -11.29
CA LEU A 72 -1.79 -24.27 -11.05
C LEU A 72 -2.23 -23.55 -9.76
N LEU A 73 -3.23 -24.06 -9.03
CA LEU A 73 -3.71 -23.44 -7.79
C LEU A 73 -2.63 -23.37 -6.70
N SER A 74 -1.67 -24.30 -6.68
CA SER A 74 -0.59 -24.30 -5.67
C SER A 74 0.50 -23.25 -5.94
N VAL A 75 0.49 -22.64 -7.11
CA VAL A 75 1.47 -21.62 -7.52
C VAL A 75 0.98 -20.22 -7.20
N ILE A 76 -0.35 -20.03 -7.16
CA ILE A 76 -1.03 -18.81 -6.71
C ILE A 76 -0.93 -18.71 -5.18
#